data_AF-A0A7J7NV04-F1
#
_entry.id   AF-A0A7J7NV04-F1
#
_cell.length_a   1.000
_cell.length_b   1.000
_cell.length_c   1.000
_cell.angle_alpha   90.00
_cell.angle_beta   90.00
_cell.angle_gamma   90.00
#
_symmetry.space_group_name_H-M   'P 1'
#
loop_
_entity.id
_entity.type
_entity.pdbx_description
1 polymer ?
#
loop_
_entity_poly.entity_id
_entity_poly.type
_entity_poly.pdbx_seq_one_letter_code
_entity_poly.pdbx_strand_id
1 'polypeptide(L)'
;MYHILGSQILGFILLVVVFCVVESRPNERPTLRTRQGQAEQGYGANRIQKPEFKTHYFDQVLNHFIYTPNSYTTFRQKYLANSKYWGGAQTNSHIFVKLGGEGPIDVNADIIQQTAPVLKALLVKIEHCYYGDSLPFGSEEAAYKDANTLGQLITSQALSDYAMLIMDLKRN
;
A
#
# COMPACT_ATOMS: atom_id res chain seq x y z
N MET A 1 -12.17 54.08 -18.65
CA MET A 1 -12.32 52.61 -18.78
C MET A 1 -11.48 51.88 -17.70
N TYR A 2 -11.58 52.26 -16.42
CA TYR A 2 -10.89 51.61 -15.30
C TYR A 2 -11.76 51.44 -14.04
N HIS A 3 -13.05 51.80 -14.09
CA HIS A 3 -13.94 51.78 -12.92
C HIS A 3 -14.73 50.47 -12.74
N ILE A 4 -14.61 49.49 -13.64
CA ILE A 4 -15.43 48.26 -13.60
C ILE A 4 -14.63 47.03 -13.09
N LEU A 5 -13.30 47.10 -13.03
CA LEU A 5 -12.47 45.95 -12.62
C LEU A 5 -12.26 45.82 -11.09
N GLY A 6 -12.46 46.88 -10.31
CA GLY A 6 -12.22 46.86 -8.86
C GLY A 6 -13.31 46.16 -8.03
N SER A 7 -14.55 46.14 -8.53
CA SER A 7 -15.69 45.61 -7.77
C SER A 7 -15.78 44.07 -7.78
N GLN A 8 -15.23 43.41 -8.81
CA GLN A 8 -15.28 41.95 -8.94
C GLN A 8 -14.21 41.25 -8.09
N ILE A 9 -13.07 41.92 -7.85
CA ILE A 9 -11.98 41.38 -7.05
C ILE A 9 -12.30 41.46 -5.55
N LEU A 10 -12.95 42.54 -5.09
CA LEU A 10 -13.38 42.67 -3.69
C LEU A 10 -14.47 41.64 -3.33
N GLY A 11 -15.37 41.33 -4.27
CA GLY A 11 -16.42 40.31 -4.08
C GLY A 11 -15.85 38.90 -3.93
N PHE A 12 -14.81 38.57 -4.70
CA PHE A 12 -14.12 37.27 -4.58
C PHE A 12 -13.33 37.14 -3.28
N ILE A 13 -12.66 38.19 -2.82
CA ILE A 13 -11.91 38.18 -1.55
C ILE A 13 -12.87 38.01 -0.36
N LEU A 14 -14.03 38.68 -0.37
CA LEU A 14 -15.02 38.54 0.70
C LEU A 14 -15.62 37.11 0.74
N LEU A 15 -15.81 36.46 -0.42
CA LEU A 15 -16.33 35.09 -0.50
C LEU A 15 -15.34 34.04 0.05
N VAL A 16 -14.02 34.23 -0.18
CA VAL A 16 -12.98 33.32 0.33
C VAL A 16 -12.85 33.41 1.85
N VAL A 17 -12.97 34.61 2.43
CA VAL A 17 -12.89 34.79 3.90
C VAL A 17 -14.07 34.14 4.63
N VAL A 18 -15.27 34.14 4.04
CA VAL A 18 -16.45 33.48 4.64
C VAL A 18 -16.28 31.96 4.67
N PHE A 19 -15.66 31.34 3.66
CA PHE A 19 -15.35 29.90 3.69
C PHE A 19 -14.27 29.54 4.72
N CYS A 20 -13.27 30.40 4.94
CA CYS A 20 -12.22 30.13 5.94
C CYS A 20 -12.71 30.19 7.40
N VAL A 21 -13.81 30.89 7.69
CA VAL A 21 -14.30 31.05 9.08
C VAL A 21 -15.31 29.95 9.48
N VAL A 22 -15.94 29.26 8.52
CA VAL A 22 -17.01 28.28 8.81
C VAL A 22 -16.51 26.89 9.24
N GLU A 23 -15.20 26.61 9.16
CA GLU A 23 -14.67 25.30 9.57
C GLU A 23 -13.58 25.41 10.65
N SER A 24 -13.86 26.18 11.69
CA SER A 24 -13.19 26.04 12.99
C SER A 24 -14.15 25.40 13.98
N ARG A 25 -14.49 24.13 13.77
CA ARG A 25 -15.14 23.32 14.81
C ARG A 25 -14.10 23.01 15.88
N PRO A 26 -14.36 23.30 17.17
CA PRO A 26 -13.45 22.87 18.23
C PRO A 26 -13.32 21.33 18.18
N ASN A 27 -12.06 20.89 18.10
CA ASN A 27 -11.68 19.48 18.13
C ASN A 27 -12.04 18.90 19.51
N GLU A 28 -13.23 18.32 19.64
CA GLU A 28 -13.52 17.39 20.71
C GLU A 28 -12.67 16.15 20.48
N ARG A 29 -11.46 16.15 21.05
CA ARG A 29 -10.61 14.95 21.10
C ARG A 29 -11.41 13.88 21.83
N PRO A 30 -11.78 12.76 21.20
CA PRO A 30 -12.28 11.63 21.94
C PRO A 30 -11.11 11.15 22.79
N THR A 31 -11.15 11.41 24.09
CA THR A 31 -10.24 10.73 25.02
C THR A 31 -10.55 9.25 24.92
N LEU A 32 -9.70 8.51 24.22
CA LEU A 32 -9.67 7.06 24.28
C LEU A 32 -9.31 6.70 25.72
N ARG A 33 -10.35 6.54 26.56
CA ARG A 33 -10.19 5.83 27.83
C ARG A 33 -9.88 4.40 27.47
N THR A 34 -8.62 4.01 27.64
CA THR A 34 -8.22 2.61 27.66
C THR A 34 -8.94 1.95 28.84
N ARG A 35 -10.11 1.36 28.57
CA ARG A 35 -10.72 0.41 29.47
C ARG A 35 -9.86 -0.84 29.37
N GLN A 36 -8.93 -0.99 30.31
CA GLN A 36 -8.33 -2.30 30.62
C GLN A 36 -9.46 -3.18 31.16
N GLY A 37 -10.26 -3.72 30.24
CA GLY A 37 -11.15 -4.83 30.50
C GLY A 37 -10.35 -6.09 30.24
N GLN A 38 -10.07 -6.85 31.29
CA GLN A 38 -9.68 -8.25 31.17
C GLN A 38 -10.79 -8.97 30.39
N ALA A 39 -10.52 -9.33 29.14
CA ALA A 39 -11.31 -10.28 28.39
C ALA A 39 -10.54 -11.62 28.42
N GLU A 40 -10.49 -12.24 29.58
CA GLU A 40 -10.27 -13.68 29.68
C GLU A 40 -11.64 -14.34 29.75
N GLN A 41 -12.27 -14.56 28.59
CA GLN A 41 -13.34 -15.57 28.47
C GLN A 41 -13.19 -16.31 27.15
N GLY A 42 -12.99 -17.62 27.29
CA GLY A 42 -12.64 -18.56 26.25
C GLY A 42 -13.58 -18.54 25.06
N TYR A 43 -13.03 -18.13 23.91
CA TYR A 43 -13.43 -18.69 22.63
C TYR A 43 -12.63 -19.98 22.45
N GLY A 44 -13.33 -21.11 22.28
CA GLY A 44 -12.70 -22.39 22.00
C GLY A 44 -11.64 -22.21 20.91
N ALA A 45 -10.45 -22.76 21.14
CA ALA A 45 -9.33 -22.71 20.24
C ALA A 45 -9.65 -23.49 18.96
N ASN A 46 -10.49 -22.90 18.10
CA ASN A 46 -10.38 -23.13 16.67
C ASN A 46 -8.94 -22.75 16.35
N ARG A 47 -8.10 -23.74 16.08
CA ARG A 47 -6.76 -23.52 15.50
C ARG A 47 -6.96 -22.47 14.42
N ILE A 48 -6.43 -21.26 14.61
CA ILE A 48 -6.38 -20.28 13.54
C ILE A 48 -5.51 -20.93 12.48
N GLN A 49 -6.16 -21.51 11.49
CA GLN A 49 -5.48 -22.22 10.42
C GLN A 49 -4.67 -21.15 9.70
N LYS A 50 -3.34 -21.25 9.79
CA LYS A 50 -2.44 -20.27 9.20
C LYS A 50 -2.84 -20.12 7.73
N PRO A 51 -3.04 -18.89 7.22
CA PRO A 51 -3.27 -18.68 5.80
C PRO A 51 -2.25 -19.46 4.97
N GLU A 52 -2.75 -20.21 4.01
CA GLU A 52 -1.91 -20.88 3.03
C GLU A 52 -1.57 -19.89 1.91
N PHE A 53 -0.57 -19.05 2.14
CA PHE A 53 -0.03 -18.18 1.10
C PHE A 53 0.95 -18.96 0.22
N LYS A 54 0.86 -18.76 -1.09
CA LYS A 54 1.86 -19.22 -2.06
C LYS A 54 2.82 -18.08 -2.36
N THR A 55 4.11 -18.39 -2.39
CA THR A 55 5.15 -17.42 -2.73
C THR A 55 5.31 -17.34 -4.24
N HIS A 56 5.37 -16.11 -4.72
CA HIS A 56 5.60 -15.77 -6.11
C HIS A 56 6.62 -14.65 -6.21
N TYR A 57 7.10 -14.41 -7.43
CA TYR A 57 8.04 -13.35 -7.72
C TYR A 57 7.62 -12.66 -9.01
N PHE A 58 7.69 -11.34 -8.99
CA PHE A 58 7.46 -10.47 -10.13
C PHE A 58 8.79 -9.87 -10.57
N ASP A 59 9.05 -9.85 -11.87
CA ASP A 59 10.25 -9.22 -12.42
C ASP A 59 9.98 -7.71 -12.52
N GLN A 60 10.41 -6.99 -11.51
CA GLN A 60 10.17 -5.56 -11.34
C GLN A 60 11.26 -4.75 -12.03
N VAL A 61 10.91 -3.63 -12.67
CA VAL A 61 11.91 -2.72 -13.24
C VAL A 61 12.68 -2.04 -12.11
N LEU A 62 14.00 -1.91 -12.26
CA LEU A 62 14.85 -1.36 -11.22
C LEU A 62 14.56 0.12 -10.93
N ASN A 63 14.14 0.86 -11.96
CA ASN A 63 13.88 2.28 -11.82
C ASN A 63 12.72 2.75 -12.72
N HIS A 64 11.66 3.26 -12.11
CA HIS A 64 10.46 3.73 -12.80
C HIS A 64 10.55 5.17 -13.36
N PHE A 65 11.53 5.96 -12.93
CA PHE A 65 11.59 7.41 -13.15
C PHE A 65 12.77 7.88 -14.00
N ILE A 66 13.78 7.03 -14.21
CA ILE A 66 14.95 7.32 -15.03
C ILE A 66 14.86 6.46 -16.29
N TYR A 67 15.08 7.05 -17.47
CA TYR A 67 14.99 6.34 -18.76
C TYR A 67 16.37 6.19 -19.43
N THR A 68 17.29 5.51 -18.75
CA THR A 68 18.62 5.15 -19.28
C THR A 68 18.64 3.67 -19.69
N PRO A 69 19.61 3.21 -20.51
CA PRO A 69 19.70 1.80 -20.89
C PRO A 69 19.69 0.83 -19.71
N ASN A 70 20.31 1.20 -18.58
CA ASN A 70 20.36 0.38 -17.37
C ASN A 70 19.06 0.43 -16.55
N SER A 71 18.16 1.38 -16.80
CA SER A 71 16.91 1.53 -16.03
C SER A 71 15.92 0.39 -16.25
N TYR A 72 16.02 -0.30 -17.39
CA TYR A 72 15.18 -1.45 -17.74
C TYR A 72 15.69 -2.77 -17.18
N THR A 73 16.80 -2.76 -16.44
CA THR A 73 17.21 -3.93 -15.67
C THR A 73 16.12 -4.26 -14.65
N THR A 74 15.98 -5.54 -14.33
CA THR A 74 14.93 -6.01 -13.42
C THR A 74 15.50 -6.67 -12.18
N PHE A 75 14.69 -6.72 -11.13
CA PHE A 75 14.95 -7.53 -9.94
C PHE A 75 13.70 -8.33 -9.56
N ARG A 76 13.89 -9.36 -8.74
CA ARG A 76 12.84 -10.27 -8.31
C ARG A 76 12.14 -9.67 -7.09
N GLN A 77 10.93 -9.13 -7.26
CA GLN A 77 10.10 -8.67 -6.15
C GLN A 77 9.21 -9.80 -5.66
N LYS A 78 9.36 -10.19 -4.39
CA LYS A 78 8.56 -11.25 -3.78
C LYS A 78 7.15 -10.75 -3.47
N TYR A 79 6.16 -11.61 -3.72
CA TYR A 79 4.80 -11.41 -3.24
C TYR A 79 4.18 -12.73 -2.82
N LEU A 80 3.17 -12.64 -1.97
CA LEU A 80 2.40 -13.77 -1.48
C LEU A 80 0.97 -13.68 -2.01
N ALA A 81 0.43 -14.78 -2.50
CA ALA A 81 -0.95 -14.86 -2.97
C ALA A 81 -1.72 -15.97 -2.26
N ASN A 82 -2.97 -15.71 -1.89
CA ASN A 82 -3.91 -16.71 -1.40
C ASN A 82 -5.23 -16.59 -2.16
N SER A 83 -5.53 -17.63 -2.93
CA SER A 83 -6.73 -17.73 -3.77
C SER A 83 -7.80 -18.67 -3.19
N LYS A 84 -7.66 -19.11 -1.93
CA LYS A 84 -8.55 -20.11 -1.30
C LYS A 84 -10.03 -19.74 -1.38
N TYR A 85 -10.34 -18.46 -1.28
CA TYR A 85 -11.71 -17.93 -1.28
C TYR A 85 -12.04 -17.07 -2.51
N TRP A 86 -11.10 -16.92 -3.43
CA TRP A 86 -11.26 -16.03 -4.57
C TRP A 86 -12.33 -16.57 -5.53
N GLY A 87 -13.30 -15.73 -5.89
CA GLY A 87 -14.37 -16.12 -6.82
C GLY A 87 -13.96 -16.10 -8.30
N GLY A 88 -12.71 -15.75 -8.61
CA GLY A 88 -12.15 -15.73 -9.95
C GLY A 88 -12.43 -14.43 -10.72
N ALA A 89 -11.67 -14.22 -11.81
CA ALA A 89 -11.78 -13.01 -12.63
C ALA A 89 -13.15 -12.88 -13.33
N GLN A 90 -13.74 -14.01 -13.74
CA GLN A 90 -15.04 -14.05 -14.44
C GLN A 90 -16.20 -13.50 -13.59
N THR A 91 -16.07 -13.54 -12.26
CA THR A 91 -17.10 -13.03 -11.33
C THR A 91 -16.81 -11.60 -10.87
N ASN A 92 -15.82 -10.93 -11.48
CA ASN A 92 -15.33 -9.61 -11.05
C ASN A 92 -14.98 -9.57 -9.55
N SER A 93 -14.40 -10.66 -9.05
CA SER A 93 -14.04 -10.81 -7.64
C SER A 93 -12.93 -9.84 -7.22
N HIS A 94 -13.02 -9.35 -5.99
CA HIS A 94 -12.10 -8.37 -5.43
C HIS A 94 -10.66 -8.90 -5.32
N ILE A 95 -9.69 -7.98 -5.39
CA ILE A 95 -8.30 -8.24 -5.01
C ILE A 95 -8.01 -7.31 -3.82
N PHE A 96 -7.62 -7.89 -2.68
CA PHE A 96 -7.13 -7.13 -1.54
C PHE A 96 -5.62 -7.21 -1.49
N VAL A 97 -5.00 -6.03 -1.53
CA VAL A 97 -3.55 -5.89 -1.59
C VAL A 97 -3.06 -5.27 -0.29
N LYS A 98 -2.15 -5.95 0.39
CA LYS A 98 -1.38 -5.40 1.51
C LYS A 98 0.01 -5.03 1.03
N LEU A 99 0.37 -3.77 1.24
CA LEU A 99 1.70 -3.25 0.94
C LEU A 99 2.64 -3.60 2.11
N GLY A 100 3.81 -4.15 1.78
CA GLY A 100 4.84 -4.48 2.75
C GLY A 100 5.41 -3.24 3.43
N GLY A 101 5.80 -3.38 4.70
CA GLY A 101 6.54 -2.36 5.43
C GLY A 101 8.05 -2.59 5.34
N GLU A 102 8.79 -2.01 6.28
CA GLU A 102 10.26 -2.07 6.38
C GLU A 102 10.76 -3.40 6.94
N GLY A 103 10.48 -4.50 6.24
CA GLY A 103 10.93 -5.83 6.65
C GLY A 103 10.39 -6.96 5.79
N PRO A 104 10.79 -8.21 6.09
CA PRO A 104 10.29 -9.39 5.40
C PRO A 104 8.77 -9.48 5.50
N ILE A 105 8.13 -9.94 4.41
CA ILE A 105 6.68 -10.02 4.34
C ILE A 105 6.09 -10.97 5.40
N ASP A 106 5.12 -10.47 6.17
CA ASP A 106 4.47 -11.26 7.20
C ASP A 106 3.42 -12.22 6.60
N VAL A 107 3.58 -13.51 6.91
CA VAL A 107 2.67 -14.61 6.54
C VAL A 107 1.51 -14.78 7.50
N ASN A 108 1.48 -14.07 8.63
CA ASN A 108 0.42 -14.21 9.62
C ASN A 108 -0.93 -13.66 9.14
N ALA A 109 -1.99 -14.16 9.77
CA ALA A 109 -3.34 -13.69 9.51
C ALA A 109 -3.50 -12.25 9.99
N ASP A 110 -4.14 -11.43 9.18
CA ASP A 110 -4.52 -10.07 9.51
C ASP A 110 -6.02 -9.83 9.21
N ILE A 111 -6.48 -8.61 9.48
CA ILE A 111 -7.88 -8.24 9.27
C ILE A 111 -8.31 -8.39 7.81
N ILE A 112 -7.40 -8.15 6.86
CA ILE A 112 -7.68 -8.26 5.42
C ILE A 112 -8.01 -9.71 5.08
N GLN A 113 -7.28 -10.68 5.64
CA GLN A 113 -7.56 -12.09 5.41
C GLN A 113 -8.95 -12.51 5.90
N GLN A 114 -9.39 -12.01 7.06
CA GLN A 114 -10.69 -12.39 7.64
C GLN A 114 -11.87 -12.00 6.75
N THR A 115 -11.69 -11.00 5.88
CA THR A 115 -12.74 -10.55 4.94
C THR A 115 -12.83 -11.38 3.66
N ALA A 116 -11.78 -12.14 3.31
CA ALA A 116 -11.71 -12.87 2.04
C ALA A 116 -12.84 -13.89 1.79
N PRO A 117 -13.30 -14.69 2.79
CA PRO A 117 -14.40 -15.64 2.58
C PRO A 117 -15.73 -14.96 2.23
N VAL A 118 -15.95 -13.77 2.79
CA VAL A 118 -17.18 -12.97 2.63
C VAL A 118 -17.17 -12.25 1.29
N LEU A 119 -16.06 -11.59 0.96
CA LEU A 119 -15.95 -10.73 -0.23
C LEU A 119 -15.42 -11.45 -1.47
N LYS A 120 -15.21 -12.77 -1.35
CA LYS A 120 -14.66 -13.66 -2.39
C LYS A 120 -13.36 -13.12 -2.99
N ALA A 121 -12.49 -12.60 -2.13
CA ALA A 121 -11.33 -11.83 -2.55
C ALA A 121 -10.08 -12.70 -2.76
N LEU A 122 -9.29 -12.34 -3.77
CA LEU A 122 -7.88 -12.74 -3.86
C LEU A 122 -7.10 -11.91 -2.84
N LEU A 123 -6.29 -12.56 -2.02
CA LEU A 123 -5.40 -11.89 -1.10
C LEU A 123 -4.00 -11.82 -1.69
N VAL A 124 -3.44 -10.64 -1.74
CA VAL A 124 -2.08 -10.38 -2.21
C VAL A 124 -1.34 -9.58 -1.16
N LYS A 125 -0.16 -10.04 -0.77
CA LYS A 125 0.77 -9.24 0.04
C LYS A 125 2.01 -9.02 -0.81
N ILE A 126 2.44 -7.78 -1.00
CA ILE A 126 3.61 -7.45 -1.83
C ILE A 126 4.75 -7.01 -0.92
N GLU A 127 5.92 -7.62 -1.04
CA GLU A 127 7.08 -7.22 -0.25
C GLU A 127 7.65 -5.90 -0.79
N HIS A 128 8.05 -5.03 0.14
CA HIS A 128 8.67 -3.75 -0.20
C HIS A 128 10.06 -3.99 -0.78
N CYS A 129 10.44 -3.24 -1.83
CA CYS A 129 11.80 -3.30 -2.36
C CYS A 129 12.82 -2.94 -1.26
N TYR A 130 14.02 -3.51 -1.33
CA TYR A 130 15.10 -3.43 -0.31
C TYR A 130 14.88 -4.23 0.98
N TYR A 131 13.76 -4.93 1.14
CA TYR A 131 13.48 -5.73 2.33
C TYR A 131 13.24 -7.20 2.00
N GLY A 132 13.53 -8.07 2.96
CA GLY A 132 13.34 -9.51 2.82
C GLY A 132 14.12 -10.09 1.65
N ASP A 133 13.41 -10.73 0.72
CA ASP A 133 14.02 -11.34 -0.47
C ASP A 133 13.94 -10.42 -1.69
N SER A 134 13.31 -9.26 -1.55
CA SER A 134 13.08 -8.30 -2.62
C SER A 134 14.22 -7.30 -2.70
N LEU A 135 15.43 -7.80 -2.99
CA LEU A 135 16.67 -7.03 -2.97
C LEU A 135 17.05 -6.60 -4.39
N PRO A 136 16.96 -5.30 -4.72
CA PRO A 136 17.59 -4.76 -5.91
C PRO A 136 19.08 -5.08 -5.89
N PHE A 137 19.67 -5.34 -7.06
CA PHE A 137 21.09 -5.71 -7.19
C PHE A 137 21.48 -7.07 -6.58
N GLY A 138 20.50 -7.86 -6.12
CA GLY A 138 20.66 -9.29 -5.82
C GLY A 138 21.15 -9.64 -4.42
N SER A 139 21.70 -8.70 -3.65
CA SER A 139 22.07 -8.92 -2.25
C SER A 139 21.94 -7.64 -1.41
N GLU A 140 21.90 -7.79 -0.09
CA GLU A 140 21.82 -6.66 0.84
C GLU A 140 23.10 -5.81 0.75
N GLU A 141 24.26 -6.46 0.68
CA GLU A 141 25.55 -5.78 0.55
C GLU A 141 25.62 -4.94 -0.72
N ALA A 142 25.05 -5.40 -1.83
CA ALA A 142 24.97 -4.63 -3.08
C ALA A 142 23.92 -3.51 -3.01
N ALA A 143 22.73 -3.81 -2.48
CA ALA A 143 21.63 -2.87 -2.37
C ALA A 143 21.97 -1.66 -1.49
N TYR A 144 22.68 -1.87 -0.38
CA TYR A 144 23.01 -0.85 0.60
C TYR A 144 24.45 -0.32 0.48
N LYS A 145 25.16 -0.68 -0.60
CA LYS A 145 26.58 -0.38 -0.79
C LYS A 145 26.94 1.10 -0.73
N ASP A 146 26.26 1.93 -1.52
CA ASP A 146 26.56 3.35 -1.67
C ASP A 146 25.32 4.15 -2.11
N ALA A 147 25.47 5.48 -2.21
CA ALA A 147 24.36 6.39 -2.54
C ALA A 147 23.71 6.10 -3.91
N ASN A 148 24.41 5.45 -4.84
CA ASN A 148 23.84 5.14 -6.16
C ASN A 148 22.88 3.96 -6.10
N THR A 149 23.18 2.95 -5.28
CA THR A 149 22.29 1.81 -5.08
C THR A 149 21.20 2.16 -4.08
N LEU A 150 21.55 2.66 -2.90
CA LEU A 150 20.61 3.05 -1.86
C LEU A 150 19.62 4.14 -2.30
N GLY A 151 20.01 4.99 -3.26
CA GLY A 151 19.16 6.06 -3.78
C GLY A 151 17.85 5.61 -4.43
N GLN A 152 17.67 4.32 -4.75
CA GLN A 152 16.38 3.80 -5.22
C GLN A 152 15.41 3.41 -4.07
N LEU A 153 15.86 3.39 -2.81
CA LEU A 153 15.00 3.16 -1.65
C LEU A 153 14.18 4.43 -1.35
N ILE A 154 13.18 4.69 -2.17
CA ILE A 154 12.26 5.81 -2.02
C ILE A 154 10.81 5.34 -2.18
N THR A 155 9.89 5.97 -1.44
CA THR A 155 8.48 5.59 -1.44
C THR A 155 7.84 5.65 -2.82
N SER A 156 8.26 6.57 -3.69
CA SER A 156 7.73 6.66 -5.05
C SER A 156 8.11 5.45 -5.92
N GLN A 157 9.31 4.87 -5.76
CA GLN A 157 9.68 3.63 -6.45
C GLN A 157 8.82 2.48 -5.95
N ALA A 158 8.69 2.32 -4.62
CA ALA A 158 7.86 1.27 -4.04
C ALA A 158 6.39 1.35 -4.46
N LEU A 159 5.81 2.56 -4.53
CA LEU A 159 4.45 2.75 -5.03
C LEU A 159 4.30 2.38 -6.51
N SER A 160 5.28 2.72 -7.35
CA SER A 160 5.32 2.29 -8.75
C SER A 160 5.48 0.78 -8.88
N ASP A 161 6.28 0.17 -8.01
CA ASP A 161 6.44 -1.29 -7.96
C ASP A 161 5.10 -1.99 -7.71
N TYR A 162 4.37 -1.53 -6.70
CA TYR A 162 3.04 -2.03 -6.37
C TYR A 162 2.05 -1.83 -7.50
N ALA A 163 2.04 -0.65 -8.14
CA ALA A 163 1.16 -0.37 -9.25
C ALA A 163 1.40 -1.33 -10.43
N MET A 164 2.68 -1.54 -10.81
CA MET A 164 3.07 -2.45 -11.88
C MET A 164 2.63 -3.88 -11.61
N LEU A 165 2.87 -4.39 -10.40
CA LEU A 165 2.47 -5.73 -10.01
C LEU A 165 0.94 -5.89 -10.01
N ILE A 166 0.21 -4.92 -9.46
CA ILE A 166 -1.27 -4.94 -9.46
C ILE A 166 -1.82 -4.92 -10.88
N MET A 167 -1.20 -4.16 -11.79
CA MET A 167 -1.61 -4.14 -13.20
C MET A 167 -1.35 -5.48 -13.90
N ASP A 168 -0.21 -6.12 -13.62
CA ASP A 168 0.11 -7.45 -14.16
C ASP A 168 -0.88 -8.51 -13.65
N LEU A 169 -1.18 -8.52 -12.35
CA LEU A 169 -2.17 -9.43 -11.75
C LEU A 169 -3.58 -9.27 -12.31
N LYS A 170 -3.93 -8.10 -12.84
CA LYS A 170 -5.25 -7.86 -13.46
C LYS A 170 -5.31 -8.30 -14.92
N ARG A 171 -4.16 -8.47 -15.57
CA ARG A 171 -4.07 -8.87 -16.98
C ARG A 171 -4.17 -10.39 -17.15
N ASN A 172 -3.66 -11.13 -16.16
CA ASN A 172 -3.59 -12.59 -16.14
C ASN A 172 -4.74 -13.21 -15.34
#